data_AF-F4R4M2-F1
#
_entry.id   AF-F4R4M2-F1
#
_cell.length_a   1.000
_cell.length_b   1.000
_cell.length_c   1.000
_cell.angle_alpha   90.00
_cell.angle_beta   90.00
_cell.angle_gamma   90.00
#
_symmetry.space_group_name_H-M   'P 1'
#
loop_
_entity.id
_entity.type
_entity.pdbx_description
1 polymer ?
#
loop_
_entity_poly.entity_id
_entity_poly.type
_entity_poly.pdbx_seq_one_letter_code
_entity_poly.pdbx_strand_id
1 'polypeptide(L)'
;MFLDDPGALISEFLPDDSFRFELPRLINLEITSTSAIRFSRAFENSKSLSWLSLGFPPHYQGLKGLIEDQLWPDLKKLEITDYASSFREEVEGLEVLCQRYAIEIVFNADLGDDEDIG
;
A
#
# COMPACT_ATOMS: atom_id res chain seq x y z
N MET A 1 -23.20 30.61 7.14
CA MET A 1 -23.47 29.58 6.11
C MET A 1 -22.13 29.37 5.43
N PHE A 2 -21.30 28.49 5.99
CA PHE A 2 -20.02 28.14 5.41
C PHE A 2 -20.24 26.84 4.64
N LEU A 3 -19.86 26.85 3.37
CA LEU A 3 -19.82 25.66 2.53
C LEU A 3 -18.65 24.83 3.02
N ASP A 4 -18.92 23.72 3.70
CA ASP A 4 -17.93 22.70 4.01
C ASP A 4 -17.39 22.17 2.68
N ASP A 5 -16.14 22.50 2.39
CA ASP A 5 -15.36 21.90 1.31
C ASP A 5 -14.88 20.51 1.79
N PRO A 6 -15.46 19.41 1.27
CA PRO A 6 -15.07 18.06 1.69
C PRO A 6 -13.63 17.71 1.26
N GLY A 7 -12.97 18.54 0.44
CA GLY A 7 -11.58 18.37 0.05
C GLY A 7 -10.57 18.76 1.13
N ALA A 8 -10.96 19.53 2.15
CA ALA A 8 -10.04 20.06 3.15
C ALA A 8 -9.67 19.05 4.26
N LEU A 9 -10.42 17.95 4.43
CA LEU A 9 -10.22 17.01 5.54
C LEU A 9 -9.26 15.85 5.24
N ILE A 10 -8.69 15.76 4.05
CA ILE A 10 -7.77 14.68 3.67
C ILE A 10 -6.30 15.09 3.81
N SER A 11 -6.02 16.37 4.12
CA SER A 11 -4.67 16.95 4.11
C SER A 11 -3.94 16.97 5.46
N GLU A 12 -4.58 16.64 6.59
CA GLU A 12 -4.02 17.01 7.92
C GLU A 12 -3.11 15.99 8.62
N PHE A 13 -2.86 14.80 8.07
CA PHE A 13 -1.92 13.86 8.71
C PHE A 13 -1.11 13.07 7.69
N LEU A 14 -0.40 13.77 6.81
CA LEU A 14 0.91 13.25 6.42
C LEU A 14 1.76 13.31 7.69
N PRO A 15 2.43 12.22 8.12
CA PRO A 15 3.43 12.36 9.17
C PRO A 15 4.40 13.45 8.73
N ASP A 16 4.50 14.49 9.57
CA ASP A 16 5.54 15.51 9.45
C ASP A 16 6.88 14.80 9.24
N ASP A 17 7.81 15.39 8.47
CA ASP A 17 9.09 14.77 8.05
C ASP A 17 9.90 14.12 9.20
N SER A 18 9.50 14.40 10.44
CA SER A 18 9.90 13.80 11.71
C SER A 18 9.77 12.28 11.88
N PHE A 19 8.86 11.56 11.19
CA PHE A 19 8.67 10.12 11.43
C PHE A 19 9.20 9.26 10.27
N ARG A 20 10.52 9.03 10.27
CA ARG A 20 11.22 8.13 9.34
C ARG A 20 11.97 7.05 10.11
N PHE A 21 11.88 5.82 9.62
CA PHE A 21 12.64 4.71 10.16
C PHE A 21 13.99 4.60 9.43
N GLU A 22 15.08 4.52 10.20
CA GLU A 22 16.42 4.25 9.67
C GLU A 22 16.72 2.76 9.71
N LEU A 23 16.13 2.01 8.77
CA LEU A 23 16.33 0.57 8.64
C LEU A 23 16.93 0.23 7.26
N PRO A 24 18.18 0.66 6.97
CA PRO A 24 18.76 0.54 5.63
C PRO A 24 18.92 -0.90 5.13
N ARG A 25 18.87 -1.88 6.04
CA ARG A 25 18.97 -3.32 5.74
C ARG A 25 17.61 -4.04 5.78
N LEU A 26 16.49 -3.30 5.89
CA LEU A 26 15.17 -3.90 5.87
C LEU A 26 14.93 -4.53 4.50
N ILE A 27 14.67 -5.84 4.48
CA ILE A 27 14.43 -6.61 3.25
C ILE A 27 12.95 -6.88 3.04
N ASN A 28 12.22 -7.08 4.14
CA ASN A 28 10.79 -7.41 4.15
C ASN A 28 10.07 -6.43 5.08
N LEU A 29 8.93 -5.91 4.63
CA LEU A 29 8.08 -5.02 5.40
C LEU A 29 6.64 -5.49 5.26
N GLU A 30 6.00 -5.76 6.39
CA GLU A 30 4.59 -6.10 6.47
C GLU A 30 3.87 -5.03 7.29
N ILE A 31 2.80 -4.48 6.73
CA ILE A 31 1.97 -3.48 7.40
C ILE A 31 0.51 -3.91 7.30
N THR A 32 -0.02 -4.47 8.38
CA THR A 32 -1.42 -4.86 8.53
C THR A 32 -2.19 -3.72 9.19
N SER A 33 -2.52 -2.69 8.40
CA SER A 33 -3.20 -1.50 8.89
C SER A 33 -3.99 -0.82 7.77
N THR A 34 -5.15 -0.26 8.08
CA THR A 34 -5.90 0.60 7.16
C THR A 34 -5.12 1.85 6.74
N SER A 35 -4.04 2.20 7.44
CA SER A 35 -3.12 3.30 7.08
C SER A 35 -1.83 2.80 6.43
N ALA A 36 -1.80 1.57 5.91
CA ALA A 36 -0.57 0.93 5.43
C ALA A 36 0.22 1.82 4.46
N ILE A 37 -0.43 2.39 3.44
CA ILE A 37 0.21 3.29 2.46
C ILE A 37 0.89 4.50 3.11
N ARG A 38 0.27 5.09 4.14
CA ARG A 38 0.85 6.24 4.85
C ARG A 38 2.10 5.81 5.61
N PHE A 39 2.04 4.68 6.30
CA PHE A 39 3.18 4.14 7.04
C PHE A 39 4.30 3.66 6.14
N SER A 40 4.01 3.15 4.94
CA SER A 40 5.03 2.68 4.02
C SER A 40 6.04 3.80 3.71
N ARG A 41 5.59 5.06 3.53
CA ARG A 41 6.50 6.20 3.28
C ARG A 41 7.52 6.44 4.38
N ALA A 42 7.22 6.10 5.64
CA ALA A 42 8.18 6.22 6.74
C ALA A 42 9.42 5.31 6.56
N PHE A 43 9.34 4.31 5.67
CA PHE A 43 10.44 3.40 5.34
C PHE A 43 11.14 3.74 4.02
N GLU A 44 10.99 4.96 3.49
CA GLU A 44 11.62 5.37 2.23
C GLU A 44 13.16 5.20 2.19
N ASN A 45 13.82 5.20 3.35
CA ASN A 45 15.27 5.04 3.48
C ASN A 45 15.71 3.57 3.37
N SER A 46 14.78 2.61 3.42
CA SER A 46 15.03 1.18 3.34
C SER A 46 15.27 0.73 1.90
N LYS A 47 16.34 1.20 1.24
CA LYS A 47 16.56 0.97 -0.20
C LYS A 47 16.72 -0.50 -0.61
N SER A 48 17.08 -1.38 0.33
CA SER A 48 17.16 -2.84 0.14
C SER A 48 15.85 -3.58 0.33
N LEU A 49 14.74 -2.86 0.55
CA LEU A 49 13.43 -3.48 0.69
C LEU A 49 13.06 -4.20 -0.61
N SER A 50 12.86 -5.51 -0.51
CA SER A 50 12.58 -6.39 -1.63
C SER A 50 11.16 -6.98 -1.63
N TRP A 51 10.52 -7.00 -0.46
CA TRP A 51 9.15 -7.45 -0.30
C TRP A 51 8.36 -6.48 0.58
N LEU A 52 7.23 -6.01 0.06
CA LEU A 52 6.26 -5.19 0.77
C LEU A 52 4.92 -5.93 0.83
N SER A 53 4.40 -6.17 2.02
CA SER A 53 3.06 -6.71 2.27
C SER A 53 2.18 -5.64 2.92
N LEU A 54 1.00 -5.40 2.36
CA LEU A 54 0.04 -4.39 2.81
C LEU A 54 -1.33 -5.05 3.03
N GLY A 55 -1.82 -5.00 4.27
CA GLY A 55 -3.19 -5.39 4.60
C GLY A 55 -4.15 -4.22 4.47
N PHE A 56 -5.35 -4.47 3.95
CA PHE A 56 -6.42 -3.48 3.82
C PHE A 56 -6.01 -2.15 3.15
N PRO A 57 -5.34 -2.12 1.97
CA PRO A 57 -4.94 -0.84 1.38
C PRO A 57 -6.18 -0.08 0.88
N PRO A 58 -6.61 1.04 1.51
CA PRO A 58 -7.87 1.69 1.14
C PRO A 58 -7.71 2.65 -0.05
N HIS A 59 -6.48 2.88 -0.52
CA HIS A 59 -6.16 3.93 -1.49
C HIS A 59 -5.18 3.46 -2.57
N TYR A 60 -5.73 2.87 -3.63
CA TYR A 60 -4.99 2.43 -4.82
C TYR A 60 -4.08 3.53 -5.42
N GLN A 61 -4.57 4.77 -5.51
CA GLN A 61 -3.77 5.90 -6.03
C GLN A 61 -2.50 6.15 -5.22
N GLY A 62 -2.57 6.00 -3.89
CA GLY A 62 -1.40 6.16 -3.04
C GLY A 62 -0.37 5.08 -3.29
N LEU A 63 -0.81 3.82 -3.43
CA LEU A 63 0.06 2.68 -3.76
C LEU A 63 0.74 2.84 -5.11
N LYS A 64 -0.02 3.24 -6.13
CA LYS A 64 0.51 3.55 -7.46
C LYS A 64 1.61 4.61 -7.38
N GLY A 65 1.38 5.68 -6.62
CA GLY A 65 2.38 6.71 -6.38
C GLY A 65 3.67 6.15 -5.76
N LEU A 66 3.59 5.26 -4.75
CA LEU A 66 4.79 4.65 -4.15
C LEU A 66 5.63 3.86 -5.14
N ILE A 67 4.98 3.15 -6.08
CA ILE A 67 5.64 2.33 -7.10
C ILE A 67 6.25 3.22 -8.19
N GLU A 68 5.49 4.21 -8.69
CA GLU A 68 5.96 5.15 -9.72
C GLU A 68 7.11 6.02 -9.22
N ASP A 69 7.07 6.43 -7.95
CA ASP A 69 8.14 7.16 -7.25
C ASP A 69 9.41 6.31 -7.07
N GLN A 70 9.33 4.98 -7.27
CA GLN A 70 10.43 4.02 -7.09
C GLN A 70 11.15 4.19 -5.75
N LEU A 71 10.38 4.37 -4.67
CA LEU A 71 10.93 4.59 -3.33
C LEU A 71 11.88 3.46 -2.90
N TRP A 72 11.57 2.23 -3.30
CA TRP A 72 12.34 1.01 -3.04
C TRP A 72 12.80 0.39 -4.36
N PRO A 73 14.01 0.72 -4.84
CA PRO A 73 14.49 0.24 -6.13
C PRO A 73 14.72 -1.27 -6.19
N ASP A 74 14.92 -1.92 -5.03
CA ASP A 74 15.11 -3.37 -4.94
C ASP A 74 13.80 -4.15 -4.74
N LEU A 75 12.65 -3.48 -4.79
CA LEU A 75 11.35 -4.11 -4.58
C LEU A 75 11.06 -5.13 -5.70
N LYS A 76 10.80 -6.37 -5.31
CA LYS A 76 10.52 -7.49 -6.23
C LYS A 76 9.15 -8.10 -6.01
N LYS A 77 8.62 -8.02 -4.79
CA LYS A 77 7.33 -8.58 -4.43
C LYS A 77 6.47 -7.54 -3.73
N LEU A 78 5.26 -7.35 -4.24
CA LEU A 78 4.18 -6.60 -3.60
C LEU A 78 3.04 -7.57 -3.26
N GLU A 79 2.66 -7.61 -2.00
CA GLU A 79 1.60 -8.50 -1.52
C GLU A 79 0.48 -7.66 -0.92
N ILE A 80 -0.74 -7.89 -1.40
CA ILE A 80 -1.93 -7.26 -0.89
C ILE A 80 -2.76 -8.32 -0.18
N THR A 81 -2.90 -8.17 1.13
CA THR A 81 -3.73 -9.04 1.98
C THR A 81 -5.07 -8.37 2.26
N ASP A 82 -6.10 -9.18 2.56
CA ASP A 82 -7.45 -8.72 2.91
C ASP A 82 -8.07 -7.85 1.81
N TYR A 83 -7.90 -8.28 0.57
CA TYR A 83 -8.41 -7.61 -0.62
C TYR A 83 -9.93 -7.83 -0.79
N ALA A 84 -10.70 -6.74 -0.87
CA ALA A 84 -12.12 -6.81 -1.21
C ALA A 84 -12.33 -6.92 -2.73
N SER A 85 -13.22 -7.82 -3.15
CA SER A 85 -13.53 -8.08 -4.58
C SER A 85 -14.05 -6.87 -5.36
N SER A 86 -14.47 -5.80 -4.67
CA SER A 86 -14.98 -4.55 -5.24
C SER A 86 -13.94 -3.70 -5.98
N PHE A 87 -12.65 -4.03 -5.89
CA PHE A 87 -11.54 -3.22 -6.44
C PHE A 87 -10.94 -3.77 -7.76
N ARG A 88 -11.74 -4.53 -8.53
CA ARG A 88 -11.23 -5.34 -9.64
C ARG A 88 -10.58 -4.52 -10.76
N GLU A 89 -11.13 -3.38 -11.10
CA GLU A 89 -10.56 -2.49 -12.14
C GLU A 89 -9.26 -1.84 -11.66
N GLU A 90 -9.18 -1.48 -10.37
CA GLU A 90 -7.96 -0.96 -9.76
C GLU A 90 -6.84 -2.01 -9.70
N VAL A 91 -7.19 -3.28 -9.50
CA VAL A 91 -6.23 -4.40 -9.52
C VAL A 91 -5.57 -4.56 -10.88
N GLU A 92 -6.33 -4.55 -11.97
CA GLU A 92 -5.77 -4.70 -13.32
C GLU A 92 -4.75 -3.59 -13.63
N GLY A 93 -5.05 -2.35 -13.21
CA GLY A 93 -4.12 -1.23 -13.32
C GLY A 93 -2.84 -1.43 -12.50
N LEU A 94 -2.96 -2.01 -11.30
CA LEU A 94 -1.82 -2.28 -10.42
C LEU A 94 -0.92 -3.37 -10.98
N GLU A 95 -1.50 -4.43 -11.53
CA GLU A 95 -0.79 -5.56 -12.13
C GLU A 95 0.06 -5.09 -13.31
N VAL A 96 -0.52 -4.30 -14.22
CA VAL A 96 0.20 -3.72 -15.36
C VAL A 96 1.35 -2.83 -14.89
N LEU A 97 1.12 -2.03 -13.85
CA LEU A 97 2.15 -1.18 -13.27
C LEU A 97 3.29 -2.01 -12.67
N CYS A 98 2.98 -3.00 -11.85
CA CYS A 98 3.97 -3.87 -11.22
C CYS A 98 4.79 -4.63 -12.28
N GLN A 99 4.15 -5.16 -13.32
CA GLN A 99 4.82 -5.80 -14.45
C GLN A 99 5.83 -4.87 -15.13
N ARG A 100 5.49 -3.59 -15.30
CA ARG A 100 6.39 -2.59 -15.90
C ARG A 100 7.70 -2.42 -15.12
N TYR A 101 7.63 -2.55 -13.81
CA TYR A 101 8.78 -2.43 -12.91
C TYR A 101 9.37 -3.79 -12.50
N ALA A 102 8.95 -4.89 -13.14
CA ALA A 102 9.35 -6.26 -12.81
C ALA A 102 9.08 -6.65 -11.34
N ILE A 103 7.99 -6.14 -10.79
CA ILE A 103 7.48 -6.47 -9.45
C ILE A 103 6.42 -7.57 -9.61
N GLU A 104 6.60 -8.68 -8.89
CA GLU A 104 5.58 -9.71 -8.70
C GLU A 104 4.51 -9.16 -7.76
N ILE A 105 3.24 -9.22 -8.17
CA ILE A 105 2.12 -8.87 -7.30
C ILE A 105 1.31 -10.11 -6.92
N VAL A 106 0.96 -10.21 -5.65
CA VAL A 106 0.16 -11.31 -5.09
C VAL A 106 -1.03 -10.72 -4.33
N PHE A 107 -2.23 -11.22 -4.63
CA PHE A 107 -3.46 -10.88 -3.90
C PHE A 107 -3.88 -12.08 -3.06
N ASN A 108 -3.83 -11.91 -1.74
CA ASN A 108 -4.33 -12.89 -0.79
C ASN A 108 -5.64 -12.36 -0.22
N ALA A 109 -6.76 -12.91 -0.69
CA ALA A 109 -8.06 -12.63 -0.10
C ALA A 109 -8.22 -13.53 1.13
N ASP A 110 -8.46 -12.92 2.29
CA ASP A 110 -9.13 -13.64 3.38
C ASP A 110 -10.59 -13.75 2.96
N LEU A 111 -10.89 -14.81 2.19
CA LEU A 111 -12.25 -15.28 2.05
C LEU A 111 -12.60 -15.77 3.44
N GLY A 112 -13.16 -14.89 4.27
CA GLY A 112 -13.81 -15.32 5.49
C GLY A 112 -14.66 -16.52 5.11
N ASP A 113 -14.38 -17.67 5.72
CA ASP A 113 -15.25 -18.83 5.58
C ASP A 113 -16.63 -18.30 5.92
N ASP A 114 -17.47 -18.12 4.89
CA ASP A 114 -18.91 -18.14 5.05
C ASP A 114 -19.18 -19.58 5.51
N GLU A 115 -18.90 -19.87 6.78
CA GLU A 115 -19.63 -20.86 7.53
C GLU A 115 -21.09 -20.40 7.44
N ASP A 116 -21.75 -20.94 6.43
CA ASP A 116 -23.18 -20.92 6.22
C ASP A 116 -23.83 -21.54 7.48
N ILE A 117 -23.97 -20.73 8.53
CA ILE A 117 -24.75 -21.06 9.71
C ILE A 117 -26.21 -20.77 9.35
N GLY A 118 -26.96 -21.83 9.02
CA GLY A 118 -28.43 -21.84 9.15
C GLY A 118 -29.19 -22.60 8.07
#